data_AF-A0A2U1K9P1-F1
#
_entry.id   AF-A0A2U1K9P1-F1
#
_cell.length_a   1.000
_cell.length_b   1.000
_cell.length_c   1.000
_cell.angle_alpha   90.00
_cell.angle_beta   90.00
_cell.angle_gamma   90.00
#
_symmetry.space_group_name_H-M   'P 1'
#
loop_
_entity.id
_entity.type
_entity.pdbx_description
1 polymer ?
#
loop_
_entity_poly.entity_id
_entity_poly.type
_entity_poly.pdbx_seq_one_letter_code
_entity_poly.pdbx_strand_id
1 'polypeptide(L)'
;MDVREKSRSTLFESSKHKRVPIYVMMPIDSFGIDTSGAPRIRKIKALTISLRALKLAGVHGIAVEVWWGIVERFFPHAYNWSLYEQLFKLVSEMGLKLQVALSFHSNAHLSSRVQGVSLPQWIVEIGRQNKDIYYRDQNGFPNGDYLTLGVDNIPLFSGRTALQCYEDFISSFANKFDSLMGTIIEEVCVGLGPSGELRYPAHPFQDGRWQFPGVGAFQCYDKYMMEDLRTVAWQEGKPDWANKGPPIAGDYNSFPTDVPFFEEGEGSFSSDYDIASTNLAY
;
A
#
# COMPACT_ATOMS: atom_id res chain seq x y z
N MET A 1 58.48 -50.01 -2.00
CA MET A 1 57.20 -49.87 -2.73
C MET A 1 56.14 -49.73 -1.67
N ASP A 2 56.03 -48.56 -1.03
CA ASP A 2 55.36 -47.36 -1.54
C ASP A 2 53.85 -47.57 -1.62
N VAL A 3 53.11 -47.13 -0.59
CA VAL A 3 51.92 -46.26 -0.71
C VAL A 3 51.72 -45.57 0.65
N ARG A 4 52.03 -44.27 0.69
CA ARG A 4 51.56 -43.35 1.75
C ARG A 4 50.06 -43.15 1.58
N GLU A 5 49.26 -43.61 2.54
CA GLU A 5 47.86 -43.18 2.68
C GLU A 5 47.84 -41.71 3.15
N LYS A 6 47.78 -40.80 2.18
CA LYS A 6 47.37 -39.41 2.43
C LYS A 6 45.88 -39.44 2.75
N SER A 7 45.55 -39.25 4.03
CA SER A 7 44.20 -38.91 4.46
C SER A 7 43.78 -37.62 3.76
N ARG A 8 43.06 -37.76 2.63
CA ARG A 8 42.36 -36.67 1.97
C ARG A 8 41.15 -36.38 2.84
N SER A 9 41.25 -35.38 3.71
CA SER A 9 40.08 -34.70 4.24
C SER A 9 39.36 -34.05 3.07
N THR A 10 38.43 -34.78 2.44
CA THR A 10 37.36 -34.15 1.68
C THR A 10 36.49 -33.44 2.70
N LEU A 11 36.92 -32.24 3.10
CA LEU A 11 36.02 -31.21 3.54
C LEU A 11 35.01 -31.07 2.40
N PHE A 12 33.85 -31.68 2.57
CA PHE A 12 32.67 -31.24 1.85
C PHE A 12 32.61 -29.73 2.14
N GLU A 13 33.00 -28.91 1.17
CA GLU A 13 32.48 -27.56 1.06
C GLU A 13 30.97 -27.74 1.02
N SER A 14 30.37 -27.69 2.21
CA SER A 14 28.95 -27.44 2.40
C SER A 14 28.66 -26.29 1.46
N SER A 15 27.94 -26.59 0.37
CA SER A 15 27.41 -25.59 -0.54
C SER A 15 26.84 -24.51 0.35
N LYS A 16 27.44 -23.31 0.35
CA LYS A 16 26.99 -22.17 1.16
C LYS A 16 25.48 -22.09 0.99
N HIS A 17 24.72 -22.63 1.93
CA HIS A 17 23.27 -22.54 1.91
C HIS A 17 23.02 -21.04 1.83
N LYS A 18 22.45 -20.57 0.71
CA LYS A 18 22.10 -19.16 0.53
C LYS A 18 21.22 -18.80 1.73
N ARG A 19 21.78 -18.07 2.69
CA ARG A 19 21.04 -17.64 3.88
C ARG A 19 19.93 -16.74 3.38
N VAL A 20 18.69 -17.09 3.70
CA VAL A 20 17.54 -16.24 3.40
C VAL A 20 17.55 -15.12 4.44
N PRO A 21 17.65 -13.84 4.04
CA PRO A 21 17.65 -12.73 4.99
C PRO A 21 16.29 -12.63 5.66
N ILE A 22 16.30 -12.40 6.98
CA ILE A 22 15.08 -12.20 7.77
C ILE A 22 14.98 -10.72 8.11
N TYR A 23 13.85 -10.12 7.75
CA TYR A 23 13.47 -8.77 8.15
C TYR A 23 12.31 -8.84 9.13
N VAL A 24 12.26 -7.88 10.06
CA VAL A 24 11.17 -7.74 11.02
C VAL A 24 10.44 -6.43 10.78
N MET A 25 9.13 -6.50 10.55
CA MET A 25 8.29 -5.31 10.37
C MET A 25 8.26 -4.48 11.66
N MET A 26 8.48 -3.18 11.53
CA MET A 26 8.37 -2.25 12.64
C MET A 26 6.91 -2.14 13.11
N PRO A 27 6.63 -1.98 14.42
CA PRO A 27 5.25 -1.84 14.89
C PRO A 27 4.52 -0.69 14.22
N ILE A 28 3.27 -0.92 13.81
CA ILE A 28 2.44 0.06 13.09
C ILE A 28 2.16 1.34 13.92
N ASP A 29 2.24 1.27 15.25
CA ASP A 29 2.06 2.38 16.17
C ASP A 29 3.36 3.13 16.50
N SER A 30 4.46 2.85 15.78
CA SER A 30 5.78 3.44 16.05
C SER A 30 5.85 4.94 15.77
N PHE A 31 4.92 5.49 14.99
CA PHE A 31 4.90 6.90 14.64
C PHE A 31 3.72 7.64 15.28
N GLY A 32 3.93 8.93 15.52
CA GLY A 32 2.87 9.80 16.02
C GLY A 32 3.17 11.25 15.74
N ILE A 33 2.17 12.09 16.00
CA ILE A 33 2.30 13.53 15.98
C ILE A 33 2.38 14.01 17.44
N ASP A 34 3.27 14.95 17.73
CA ASP A 34 3.36 15.57 19.05
C ASP A 34 2.40 16.78 19.19
N THR A 35 2.42 17.44 20.34
CA THR A 35 1.54 18.58 20.63
C THR A 35 1.82 19.81 19.78
N SER A 36 3.01 19.89 19.16
CA SER A 36 3.38 20.97 18.24
C SER A 36 2.98 20.69 16.79
N GLY A 37 2.43 19.50 16.51
CA GLY A 37 2.12 19.06 15.15
C GLY A 37 3.31 18.41 14.43
N ALA A 38 4.45 18.22 15.10
CA ALA A 38 5.64 17.63 14.51
C ALA A 38 5.57 16.09 14.57
N PRO A 39 6.00 15.38 13.50
CA PRO A 39 6.15 13.94 13.53
C PRO A 39 7.23 13.49 14.54
N ARG A 40 6.96 12.41 15.27
CA ARG A 40 7.93 11.78 16.18
C ARG A 40 7.84 10.25 16.17
N ILE A 41 8.95 9.63 16.56
CA ILE A 41 9.00 8.19 16.87
C ILE A 41 8.50 7.96 18.30
N ARG A 42 7.44 7.18 18.46
CA ARG A 42 6.92 6.78 19.77
C ARG A 42 7.89 5.82 20.45
N LYS A 43 8.04 5.96 21.77
CA LYS A 43 8.83 5.04 22.61
C LYS A 43 10.25 4.78 22.05
N ILE A 44 10.94 5.82 21.55
CA ILE A 44 12.27 5.70 20.91
C ILE A 44 13.27 4.84 21.71
N LYS A 45 13.29 4.96 23.04
CA LYS A 45 14.16 4.13 23.92
C LYS A 45 13.84 2.63 23.80
N ALA A 46 12.56 2.26 23.78
CA ALA A 46 12.13 0.88 23.64
C ALA A 46 12.43 0.35 22.23
N LEU A 47 12.24 1.19 21.20
CA LEU A 47 12.64 0.86 19.84
C LEU A 47 14.14 0.57 19.76
N THR A 48 15.00 1.43 20.31
CA THR A 48 16.46 1.22 20.33
C THR A 48 16.85 -0.11 21.00
N ILE A 49 16.22 -0.44 22.14
CA ILE A 49 16.47 -1.73 22.82
C ILE A 49 16.03 -2.90 21.92
N SER A 50 14.87 -2.78 21.27
CA SER A 50 14.33 -3.81 20.39
C SER A 50 15.24 -4.04 19.17
N LEU A 51 15.72 -2.98 18.52
CA LEU A 51 16.67 -3.07 17.40
C LEU A 51 17.96 -3.77 17.81
N ARG A 52 18.49 -3.46 18.99
CA ARG A 52 19.68 -4.15 19.52
C ARG A 52 19.41 -5.64 19.74
N ALA A 53 18.25 -5.99 20.30
CA ALA A 53 17.87 -7.39 20.49
C ALA A 53 17.74 -8.15 19.16
N LEU A 54 17.10 -7.53 18.15
CA LEU A 54 17.01 -8.08 16.79
C LEU A 54 18.40 -8.33 16.18
N LYS A 55 19.31 -7.35 16.33
CA LYS A 55 20.68 -7.50 15.84
C LYS A 55 21.41 -8.68 16.52
N LEU A 56 21.29 -8.80 17.84
CA LEU A 56 21.88 -9.91 18.61
C LEU A 56 21.27 -11.27 18.22
N ALA A 57 20.00 -11.30 17.83
CA ALA A 57 19.31 -12.50 17.35
C ALA A 57 19.70 -12.89 15.90
N GLY A 58 20.53 -12.09 15.22
CA GLY A 58 20.98 -12.37 13.85
C GLY A 58 19.98 -11.96 12.77
N VAL A 59 19.00 -11.12 13.10
CA VAL A 59 18.09 -10.50 12.12
C VAL A 59 18.89 -9.63 11.16
N HIS A 60 18.56 -9.70 9.87
CA HIS A 60 19.30 -9.00 8.81
C HIS A 60 18.93 -7.51 8.75
N GLY A 61 17.64 -7.21 8.87
CA GLY A 61 17.15 -5.84 8.85
C GLY A 61 15.73 -5.69 9.40
N ILE A 62 15.17 -4.50 9.22
CA ILE A 62 13.77 -4.23 9.52
C ILE A 62 13.03 -3.74 8.28
N ALA A 63 11.72 -3.94 8.25
CA ALA A 63 10.84 -3.30 7.29
C ALA A 63 10.16 -2.08 7.94
N VAL A 64 10.10 -0.97 7.20
CA VAL A 64 9.57 0.32 7.69
C VAL A 64 8.64 0.94 6.66
N GLU A 65 7.47 1.35 7.11
CA GLU A 65 6.55 2.18 6.31
C GLU A 65 6.98 3.65 6.33
N VAL A 66 7.17 4.23 5.15
CA VAL A 66 7.43 5.65 4.95
C VAL A 66 6.15 6.33 4.49
N TRP A 67 5.44 6.90 5.45
CA TRP A 67 4.10 7.45 5.27
C TRP A 67 4.06 8.80 4.54
N TRP A 68 3.28 8.86 3.47
CA TRP A 68 3.03 10.10 2.73
C TRP A 68 2.43 11.19 3.62
N GLY A 69 1.42 10.86 4.44
CA GLY A 69 0.76 11.80 5.34
C GLY A 69 1.58 12.23 6.58
N ILE A 70 2.77 11.67 6.78
CA ILE A 70 3.77 12.20 7.72
C ILE A 70 4.71 13.17 7.00
N VAL A 71 5.25 12.77 5.86
CA VAL A 71 6.34 13.49 5.18
C VAL A 71 5.83 14.74 4.47
N GLU A 72 4.75 14.65 3.70
CA GLU A 72 4.18 15.78 2.92
C GLU A 72 2.88 16.29 3.55
N ARG A 73 2.84 16.33 4.89
CA ARG A 73 1.60 16.42 5.68
C ARG A 73 0.73 17.63 5.37
N PHE A 74 1.32 18.83 5.35
CA PHE A 74 0.56 20.09 5.40
C PHE A 74 0.40 20.75 4.04
N PHE A 75 1.43 20.74 3.21
CA PHE A 75 1.44 21.46 1.94
C PHE A 75 2.08 20.60 0.83
N PRO A 76 1.59 20.73 -0.42
CA PRO A 76 2.26 20.17 -1.60
C PRO A 76 3.75 20.55 -1.63
N HIS A 77 4.61 19.59 -1.97
CA HIS A 77 6.07 19.71 -2.08
C HIS A 77 6.83 20.05 -0.78
N ALA A 78 6.13 20.18 0.36
CA ALA A 78 6.76 20.46 1.65
C ALA A 78 7.16 19.15 2.37
N TYR A 79 8.18 18.47 1.86
CA TYR A 79 8.66 17.20 2.40
C TYR A 79 9.48 17.38 3.69
N ASN A 80 9.02 16.81 4.80
CA ASN A 80 9.76 16.74 6.06
C ASN A 80 10.26 15.31 6.33
N TRP A 81 11.53 15.08 6.03
CA TRP A 81 12.19 13.78 6.19
C TRP A 81 12.82 13.55 7.58
N SER A 82 12.80 14.55 8.47
CA SER A 82 13.56 14.54 9.73
C SER A 82 13.29 13.31 10.62
N LEU A 83 12.04 12.85 10.67
CA LEU A 83 11.67 11.63 11.40
C LEU A 83 12.36 10.38 10.83
N TYR A 84 12.38 10.24 9.51
CA TYR A 84 13.00 9.08 8.85
C TYR A 84 14.52 9.18 8.83
N GLU A 85 15.10 10.38 8.77
CA GLU A 85 16.53 10.59 8.99
C GLU A 85 16.97 10.08 10.35
N GLN A 86 16.23 10.44 11.41
CA GLN A 86 16.50 9.96 12.76
C GLN A 86 16.39 8.43 12.85
N LEU A 87 15.35 7.85 12.26
CA LEU A 87 15.13 6.40 12.28
C LEU A 87 16.23 5.66 11.50
N PHE A 88 16.52 6.08 10.27
CA PHE A 88 17.47 5.39 9.40
C PHE A 88 18.89 5.50 9.94
N LYS A 89 19.24 6.63 10.57
CA LYS A 89 20.49 6.77 11.31
C LYS A 89 20.56 5.75 12.46
N LEU A 90 19.50 5.64 13.28
CA LEU A 90 19.47 4.68 14.38
C LEU A 90 19.62 3.23 13.88
N VAL A 91 18.93 2.86 12.81
CA VAL A 91 19.00 1.51 12.23
C VAL A 91 20.39 1.21 11.67
N SER A 92 20.99 2.18 10.97
CA SER A 92 22.35 2.11 10.45
C SER A 92 23.39 1.93 11.58
N GLU A 93 23.28 2.70 12.67
CA GLU A 93 24.16 2.59 13.84
C GLU A 93 24.07 1.23 14.55
N MET A 94 22.92 0.55 14.45
CA MET A 94 22.74 -0.82 14.96
C MET A 94 23.26 -1.90 14.00
N GLY A 95 23.72 -1.52 12.81
CA GLY A 95 24.21 -2.45 11.78
C GLY A 95 23.11 -3.33 11.20
N LEU A 96 21.87 -2.83 11.14
CA LEU A 96 20.72 -3.49 10.51
C LEU A 96 20.45 -2.88 9.13
N LYS A 97 19.84 -3.66 8.24
CA LYS A 97 19.39 -3.21 6.92
C LYS A 97 17.95 -2.71 6.93
N LEU A 98 17.54 -2.04 5.86
CA LEU A 98 16.21 -1.47 5.68
C LEU A 98 15.54 -2.01 4.42
N GLN A 99 14.31 -2.50 4.58
CA GLN A 99 13.32 -2.52 3.51
C GLN A 99 12.34 -1.37 3.78
N VAL A 100 12.11 -0.53 2.78
CA VAL A 100 11.25 0.65 2.90
C VAL A 100 9.99 0.46 2.07
N ALA A 101 8.82 0.67 2.67
CA ALA A 101 7.55 0.72 1.94
C ALA A 101 7.07 2.18 1.83
N LEU A 102 7.10 2.76 0.62
CA LEU A 102 6.55 4.08 0.37
C LEU A 102 5.02 4.01 0.45
N SER A 103 4.47 4.53 1.53
CA SER A 103 3.10 4.30 1.95
C SER A 103 2.22 5.47 1.54
N PHE A 104 1.67 5.39 0.33
CA PHE A 104 0.71 6.33 -0.24
C PHE A 104 -0.74 6.10 0.22
N HIS A 105 -0.93 5.27 1.24
CA HIS A 105 -2.21 4.92 1.82
C HIS A 105 -2.34 5.44 3.26
N SER A 106 -3.56 5.39 3.80
CA SER A 106 -3.89 5.69 5.18
C SER A 106 -4.10 4.42 5.98
N ASN A 107 -3.77 4.49 7.28
CA ASN A 107 -4.14 3.50 8.28
C ASN A 107 -4.92 4.12 9.45
N ALA A 108 -5.42 5.35 9.29
CA ALA A 108 -6.10 6.12 10.32
C ALA A 108 -7.31 5.40 10.93
N HIS A 109 -7.95 4.52 10.15
CA HIS A 109 -9.14 3.78 10.54
C HIS A 109 -8.86 2.41 11.18
N LEU A 110 -7.59 1.96 11.24
CA LEU A 110 -7.26 0.60 11.71
C LEU A 110 -7.47 0.38 13.22
N SER A 111 -7.46 1.42 14.05
CA SER A 111 -7.57 1.28 15.51
C SER A 111 -8.19 2.49 16.17
N SER A 112 -9.24 2.28 16.97
CA SER A 112 -9.76 3.30 17.88
C SER A 112 -8.83 3.58 19.07
N ARG A 113 -7.83 2.71 19.31
CA ARG A 113 -6.89 2.80 20.45
C ARG A 113 -5.59 3.51 20.11
N VAL A 114 -5.19 3.51 18.84
CA VAL A 114 -3.94 4.12 18.36
C VAL A 114 -4.26 5.07 17.22
N GLN A 115 -3.84 6.33 17.36
CA GLN A 115 -3.96 7.30 16.29
C GLN A 115 -3.07 6.87 15.11
N GLY A 116 -3.69 6.38 14.04
CA GLY A 116 -3.03 6.09 12.78
C GLY A 116 -2.64 7.35 12.00
N VAL A 117 -2.11 7.12 10.82
CA VAL A 117 -1.64 8.09 9.84
C VAL A 117 -2.67 8.16 8.71
N SER A 118 -3.22 9.35 8.50
CA SER A 118 -4.07 9.64 7.34
C SER A 118 -3.21 9.89 6.09
N LEU A 119 -3.86 10.03 4.93
CA LEU A 119 -3.27 10.74 3.79
C LEU A 119 -2.89 12.18 4.19
N PRO A 120 -2.06 12.90 3.40
CA PRO A 120 -1.75 14.30 3.67
C PRO A 120 -3.00 15.15 3.92
N GLN A 121 -2.91 16.12 4.83
CA GLN A 121 -4.08 16.92 5.23
C GLN A 121 -4.66 17.72 4.07
N TRP A 122 -3.81 18.19 3.15
CA TRP A 122 -4.24 18.91 1.96
C TRP A 122 -4.98 18.00 0.96
N ILE A 123 -4.63 16.71 0.86
CA ILE A 123 -5.41 15.70 0.12
C ILE A 123 -6.75 15.46 0.79
N VAL A 124 -6.75 15.28 2.11
CA VAL A 124 -7.97 15.06 2.90
C VAL A 124 -8.94 16.22 2.73
N GLU A 125 -8.46 17.47 2.67
CA GLU A 125 -9.28 18.66 2.42
C GLU A 125 -9.90 18.65 1.02
N ILE A 126 -9.13 18.32 -0.03
CA ILE A 126 -9.67 18.14 -1.38
C ILE A 126 -10.78 17.08 -1.36
N GLY A 127 -10.55 15.96 -0.66
CA GLY A 127 -11.50 14.88 -0.49
C GLY A 127 -12.73 15.21 0.36
N ARG A 128 -12.76 16.34 1.08
CA ARG A 128 -13.99 16.85 1.72
C ARG A 128 -14.92 17.48 0.68
N GLN A 129 -14.34 18.14 -0.32
CA GLN A 129 -15.06 18.86 -1.37
C GLN A 129 -15.41 17.96 -2.56
N ASN A 130 -14.53 17.00 -2.86
CA ASN A 130 -14.68 16.05 -3.97
C ASN A 130 -14.46 14.63 -3.46
N LYS A 131 -15.55 13.93 -3.12
CA LYS A 131 -15.49 12.56 -2.59
C LYS A 131 -15.09 11.51 -3.65
N ASP A 132 -15.12 11.87 -4.93
CA ASP A 132 -14.76 10.97 -6.04
C ASP A 132 -13.26 10.84 -6.26
N ILE A 133 -12.42 11.51 -5.47
CA ILE A 133 -10.97 11.21 -5.48
C ILE A 133 -10.63 9.89 -4.79
N TYR A 134 -11.61 9.26 -4.16
CA TYR A 134 -11.51 8.01 -3.42
C TYR A 134 -12.31 6.92 -4.12
N TYR A 135 -11.89 5.66 -3.96
CA TYR A 135 -12.66 4.51 -4.41
C TYR A 135 -14.07 4.51 -3.80
N ARG A 136 -15.06 4.02 -4.55
CA ARG A 136 -16.45 3.94 -4.09
C ARG A 136 -17.10 2.61 -4.44
N ASP A 137 -17.89 2.09 -3.51
CA ASP A 137 -18.76 0.96 -3.76
C ASP A 137 -20.04 1.34 -4.52
N GLN A 138 -20.82 0.32 -4.90
CA GLN A 138 -22.09 0.46 -5.61
C GLN A 138 -23.16 1.28 -4.87
N ASN A 139 -23.02 1.43 -3.55
CA ASN A 139 -23.92 2.22 -2.71
C ASN A 139 -23.39 3.66 -2.52
N GLY A 140 -22.26 4.00 -3.14
CA GLY A 140 -21.62 5.31 -3.10
C GLY A 140 -20.77 5.57 -1.86
N PHE A 141 -20.52 4.56 -1.01
CA PHE A 141 -19.67 4.72 0.16
C PHE A 141 -18.20 4.84 -0.25
N PRO A 142 -17.51 5.94 0.12
CA PRO A 142 -16.12 6.13 -0.22
C PRO A 142 -15.19 5.33 0.71
N ASN A 143 -14.05 4.89 0.19
CA ASN A 143 -12.91 4.43 0.98
C ASN A 143 -11.80 5.49 0.97
N GLY A 144 -11.60 6.17 2.09
CA GLY A 144 -10.62 7.26 2.23
C GLY A 144 -9.17 6.80 2.46
N ASP A 145 -8.87 5.51 2.30
CA ASP A 145 -7.53 4.98 2.59
C ASP A 145 -6.54 5.23 1.45
N TYR A 146 -7.01 5.42 0.22
CA TYR A 146 -6.16 5.60 -0.96
C TYR A 146 -6.90 6.39 -2.06
N LEU A 147 -6.15 7.05 -2.95
CA LEU A 147 -6.74 7.76 -4.10
C LEU A 147 -7.21 6.74 -5.14
N THR A 148 -8.39 6.90 -5.73
CA THR A 148 -8.83 6.01 -6.82
C THR A 148 -7.86 6.07 -8.00
N LEU A 149 -7.60 4.95 -8.68
CA LEU A 149 -6.82 4.97 -9.92
C LEU A 149 -7.46 5.85 -11.00
N GLY A 150 -8.78 6.11 -10.91
CA GLY A 150 -9.50 7.01 -11.82
C GLY A 150 -8.97 8.45 -11.81
N VAL A 151 -8.17 8.86 -10.81
CA VAL A 151 -7.57 10.20 -10.73
C VAL A 151 -6.06 10.22 -10.99
N ASP A 152 -5.46 9.11 -11.42
CA ASP A 152 -4.03 8.98 -11.67
C ASP A 152 -3.46 10.04 -12.62
N ASN A 153 -4.25 10.38 -13.64
CA ASN A 153 -3.87 11.32 -14.71
C ASN A 153 -4.68 12.63 -14.69
N ILE A 154 -5.48 12.88 -13.64
CA ILE A 154 -6.34 14.07 -13.56
C ILE A 154 -5.71 15.11 -12.60
N PRO A 155 -5.49 16.38 -13.03
CA PRO A 155 -4.73 17.37 -12.26
C PRO A 155 -5.54 18.02 -11.13
N LEU A 156 -6.02 17.22 -10.17
CA LEU A 156 -6.89 17.64 -9.06
C LEU A 156 -6.11 18.11 -7.82
N PHE A 157 -4.81 17.81 -7.74
CA PHE A 157 -4.03 17.87 -6.51
C PHE A 157 -3.12 19.11 -6.52
N SER A 158 -3.75 20.28 -6.41
CA SER A 158 -3.07 21.59 -6.52
C SER A 158 -2.34 21.76 -7.86
N GLY A 159 -2.99 21.33 -8.96
CA GLY A 159 -2.44 21.37 -10.31
C GLY A 159 -1.65 20.13 -10.72
N ARG A 160 -1.41 19.19 -9.79
CA ARG A 160 -0.76 17.90 -10.07
C ARG A 160 -1.76 16.77 -10.22
N THR A 161 -1.38 15.72 -10.94
CA THR A 161 -2.07 14.42 -10.94
C THR A 161 -1.65 13.56 -9.75
N ALA A 162 -2.36 12.45 -9.46
CA ALA A 162 -1.95 11.55 -8.38
C ALA A 162 -0.57 10.93 -8.67
N LEU A 163 -0.34 10.48 -9.92
CA LEU A 163 0.96 9.94 -10.34
C LEU A 163 2.09 10.95 -10.17
N GLN A 164 1.87 12.23 -10.51
CA GLN A 164 2.88 13.28 -10.28
C GLN A 164 3.17 13.47 -8.78
N CYS A 165 2.15 13.40 -7.91
CA CYS A 165 2.38 13.46 -6.46
C CYS A 165 3.27 12.29 -5.99
N TYR A 166 3.04 11.08 -6.50
CA TYR A 166 3.84 9.90 -6.17
C TYR A 166 5.26 10.01 -6.72
N GLU A 167 5.43 10.43 -7.98
CA GLU A 167 6.73 10.63 -8.63
C GLU A 167 7.58 11.66 -7.89
N ASP A 168 6.99 12.81 -7.54
CA ASP A 168 7.69 13.86 -6.79
C ASP A 168 8.13 13.35 -5.41
N PHE A 169 7.28 12.58 -4.73
CA PHE A 169 7.59 11.98 -3.44
C PHE A 169 8.73 10.96 -3.53
N ILE A 170 8.66 10.05 -4.50
CA ILE A 170 9.70 9.04 -4.76
C ILE A 170 11.03 9.72 -5.09
N SER A 171 11.00 10.75 -5.95
CA SER A 171 12.17 11.53 -6.32
C SER A 171 12.78 12.25 -5.12
N SER A 172 11.94 12.87 -4.28
CA SER A 172 12.36 13.52 -3.04
C SER A 172 12.99 12.52 -2.06
N PHE A 173 12.41 11.32 -1.92
CA PHE A 173 12.95 10.23 -1.10
C PHE A 173 14.31 9.76 -1.61
N ALA A 174 14.41 9.46 -2.91
CA ALA A 174 15.64 8.99 -3.55
C ALA A 174 16.77 10.01 -3.38
N ASN A 175 16.51 11.29 -3.66
CA ASN A 175 17.49 12.36 -3.48
C ASN A 175 17.90 12.53 -2.02
N LYS A 176 16.96 12.42 -1.08
CA LYS A 176 17.23 12.60 0.35
C LYS A 176 18.11 11.49 0.92
N PHE A 177 17.89 10.25 0.49
CA PHE A 177 18.52 9.06 1.06
C PHE A 177 19.47 8.35 0.09
N ASP A 178 19.92 9.02 -0.97
CA ASP A 178 20.83 8.49 -1.99
C ASP A 178 22.05 7.76 -1.39
N SER A 179 22.70 8.39 -0.41
CA SER A 179 23.86 7.80 0.29
C SER A 179 23.57 6.49 1.06
N LEU A 180 22.30 6.21 1.36
CA LEU A 180 21.85 5.00 2.04
C LEU A 180 21.41 3.90 1.05
N MET A 181 21.18 4.21 -0.22
CA MET A 181 20.71 3.27 -1.23
C MET A 181 21.78 2.24 -1.56
N GLY A 182 21.40 0.95 -1.54
CA GLY A 182 22.31 -0.17 -1.77
C GLY A 182 23.31 -0.41 -0.63
N THR A 183 23.36 0.48 0.37
CA THR A 183 24.21 0.33 1.56
C THR A 183 23.39 -0.07 2.77
N ILE A 184 22.41 0.73 3.17
CA ILE A 184 21.50 0.44 4.29
C ILE A 184 20.12 0.05 3.78
N ILE A 185 19.60 0.80 2.81
CA ILE A 185 18.32 0.52 2.15
C ILE A 185 18.60 -0.49 1.04
N GLU A 186 18.08 -1.70 1.19
CA GLU A 186 18.25 -2.81 0.25
C GLU A 186 17.01 -2.99 -0.65
N GLU A 187 15.86 -2.46 -0.23
CA GLU A 187 14.61 -2.59 -0.96
C GLU A 187 13.74 -1.36 -0.76
N VAL A 188 13.06 -0.95 -1.83
CA VAL A 188 12.01 0.06 -1.81
C VAL A 188 10.77 -0.53 -2.47
N CYS A 189 9.75 -0.80 -1.67
CA CYS A 189 8.42 -1.21 -2.11
C CYS A 189 7.57 0.04 -2.32
N VAL A 190 6.90 0.12 -3.47
CA VAL A 190 5.96 1.20 -3.80
C VAL A 190 4.56 0.72 -3.43
N GLY A 191 3.89 1.44 -2.53
CA GLY A 191 2.49 1.16 -2.21
C GLY A 191 1.57 1.56 -3.37
N LEU A 192 0.73 0.64 -3.84
CA LEU A 192 -0.11 0.83 -5.03
C LEU A 192 -1.61 0.84 -4.75
N GLY A 193 -1.99 0.96 -3.47
CA GLY A 193 -3.37 0.87 -3.07
C GLY A 193 -3.56 0.81 -1.55
N PRO A 194 -4.78 0.48 -1.09
CA PRO A 194 -5.09 0.32 0.33
C PRO A 194 -4.14 -0.70 0.98
N SER A 195 -3.64 -0.37 2.17
CA SER A 195 -2.63 -1.17 2.88
C SER A 195 -1.30 -1.35 2.10
N GLY A 196 -1.06 -0.55 1.06
CA GLY A 196 0.13 -0.63 0.22
C GLY A 196 0.05 -1.70 -0.88
N GLU A 197 -1.08 -2.40 -1.00
CA GLU A 197 -1.24 -3.53 -1.92
C GLU A 197 -1.85 -3.07 -3.26
N LEU A 198 -1.43 -3.69 -4.37
CA LEU A 198 -2.05 -3.47 -5.68
C LEU A 198 -3.41 -4.17 -5.75
N ARG A 199 -4.44 -3.51 -5.25
CA ARG A 199 -5.83 -4.00 -5.29
C ARG A 199 -6.84 -2.90 -5.01
N TYR A 200 -8.11 -3.20 -5.23
CA TYR A 200 -9.21 -2.40 -4.71
C TYR A 200 -9.44 -2.61 -3.20
N PRO A 201 -10.07 -1.65 -2.50
CA PRO A 201 -10.51 -1.80 -1.11
C PRO A 201 -11.80 -2.63 -1.00
N ALA A 202 -11.84 -3.82 -1.61
CA ALA A 202 -13.05 -4.65 -1.74
C ALA A 202 -13.53 -5.29 -0.41
N HIS A 203 -12.68 -5.29 0.62
CA HIS A 203 -12.94 -5.95 1.92
C HIS A 203 -12.74 -4.97 3.08
N PRO A 204 -13.57 -3.92 3.21
CA PRO A 204 -13.47 -2.94 4.30
C PRO A 204 -13.86 -3.58 5.65
N PHE A 205 -12.91 -4.27 6.26
CA PHE A 205 -13.09 -4.93 7.56
C PHE A 205 -13.21 -3.92 8.70
N GLN A 206 -12.49 -2.79 8.60
CA GLN A 206 -12.30 -1.85 9.70
C GLN A 206 -13.56 -1.08 10.09
N ASP A 207 -14.45 -0.81 9.13
CA ASP A 207 -15.73 -0.13 9.37
C ASP A 207 -16.91 -1.11 9.51
N GLY A 208 -16.64 -2.41 9.50
CA GLY A 208 -17.62 -3.48 9.72
C GLY A 208 -18.53 -3.77 8.53
N ARG A 209 -18.35 -3.11 7.37
CA ARG A 209 -19.13 -3.41 6.15
C ARG A 209 -18.86 -4.83 5.64
N TRP A 210 -17.65 -5.35 5.86
CA TRP A 210 -17.26 -6.68 5.41
C TRP A 210 -16.77 -7.58 6.57
N GLN A 211 -17.12 -8.85 6.52
CA GLN A 211 -16.64 -9.91 7.40
C GLN A 211 -16.22 -11.13 6.58
N PHE A 212 -15.14 -11.79 7.01
CA PHE A 212 -14.71 -13.04 6.40
C PHE A 212 -15.78 -14.13 6.58
N PRO A 213 -16.14 -14.91 5.54
CA PRO A 213 -15.52 -15.00 4.21
C PRO A 213 -16.34 -14.36 3.07
N GLY A 214 -17.01 -13.22 3.30
CA GLY A 214 -17.85 -12.57 2.29
C GLY A 214 -17.11 -12.25 0.98
N VAL A 215 -17.83 -12.23 -0.14
CA VAL A 215 -17.27 -11.99 -1.49
C VAL A 215 -16.66 -10.61 -1.71
N GLY A 216 -16.97 -9.63 -0.84
CA GLY A 216 -16.55 -8.25 -1.03
C GLY A 216 -17.46 -7.48 -1.99
N ALA A 217 -17.02 -6.30 -2.44
CA ALA A 217 -17.77 -5.52 -3.41
C ALA A 217 -16.84 -4.78 -4.38
N PHE A 218 -17.30 -4.60 -5.63
CA PHE A 218 -16.63 -3.75 -6.61
C PHE A 218 -16.50 -2.31 -6.10
N GLN A 219 -15.34 -1.69 -6.34
CA GLN A 219 -14.99 -0.36 -5.78
C GLN A 219 -14.76 0.69 -6.88
N CYS A 220 -15.36 0.51 -8.06
CA CYS A 220 -15.14 1.29 -9.27
C CYS A 220 -16.26 2.32 -9.58
N TYR A 221 -17.05 2.72 -8.56
CA TYR A 221 -18.22 3.58 -8.76
C TYR A 221 -17.96 5.08 -8.53
N ASP A 222 -16.70 5.49 -8.38
CA ASP A 222 -16.37 6.91 -8.40
C ASP A 222 -16.60 7.50 -9.79
N LYS A 223 -16.87 8.81 -9.86
CA LYS A 223 -17.27 9.45 -11.12
C LYS A 223 -16.21 9.33 -12.23
N TYR A 224 -14.93 9.18 -11.89
CA TYR A 224 -13.85 9.14 -12.87
C TYR A 224 -13.77 7.77 -13.52
N MET A 225 -13.78 6.71 -12.71
CA MET A 225 -13.85 5.33 -13.21
C MET A 225 -15.16 5.06 -13.98
N MET A 226 -16.28 5.62 -13.51
CA MET A 226 -17.55 5.52 -14.23
C MET A 226 -17.54 6.26 -15.57
N GLU A 227 -16.83 7.38 -15.69
CA GLU A 227 -16.66 8.09 -16.98
C GLU A 227 -15.76 7.29 -17.94
N ASP A 228 -14.76 6.58 -17.42
CA ASP A 228 -13.91 5.71 -18.23
C ASP A 228 -14.71 4.50 -18.76
N LEU A 229 -15.45 3.82 -17.89
CA LEU A 229 -16.39 2.77 -18.27
C LEU A 229 -17.40 3.27 -19.30
N ARG A 230 -17.92 4.49 -19.10
CA ARG A 230 -18.80 5.16 -20.05
C ARG A 230 -18.11 5.30 -21.40
N THR A 231 -16.91 5.86 -21.45
CA THR A 231 -16.18 6.06 -22.71
C THR A 231 -15.98 4.75 -23.47
N VAL A 232 -15.56 3.69 -22.78
CA VAL A 232 -15.32 2.37 -23.39
C VAL A 232 -16.61 1.72 -23.88
N ALA A 233 -17.71 1.81 -23.10
CA ALA A 233 -19.00 1.25 -23.49
C ALA A 233 -19.52 1.81 -24.84
N TRP A 234 -19.27 3.09 -25.14
CA TRP A 234 -19.66 3.68 -26.43
C TRP A 234 -18.73 3.24 -27.56
N GLN A 235 -17.43 3.12 -27.30
CA GLN A 235 -16.44 2.66 -28.28
C GLN A 235 -16.71 1.22 -28.72
N GLU A 236 -17.14 0.37 -27.78
CA GLU A 236 -17.53 -1.02 -28.04
C GLU A 236 -18.93 -1.15 -28.68
N GLY A 237 -19.64 -0.03 -28.91
CA GLY A 237 -20.99 -0.04 -29.48
C GLY A 237 -22.05 -0.61 -28.53
N LYS A 238 -21.78 -0.60 -27.22
CA LYS A 238 -22.65 -1.17 -26.18
C LYS A 238 -23.02 -0.11 -25.14
N PRO A 239 -23.75 0.95 -25.53
CA PRO A 239 -24.08 2.07 -24.64
C PRO A 239 -24.93 1.68 -23.42
N ASP A 240 -25.60 0.52 -23.43
CA ASP A 240 -26.35 0.03 -22.26
C ASP A 240 -25.44 -0.35 -21.07
N TRP A 241 -24.14 -0.52 -21.31
CA TRP A 241 -23.10 -0.87 -20.33
C TRP A 241 -22.58 0.34 -19.54
N ALA A 242 -22.81 1.53 -20.06
CA ALA A 242 -22.30 2.84 -19.66
C ALA A 242 -22.37 3.24 -18.18
N ASN A 243 -23.39 2.78 -17.48
CA ASN A 243 -23.85 3.41 -16.23
C ASN A 243 -24.18 2.37 -15.16
N LYS A 244 -23.71 1.13 -15.35
CA LYS A 244 -23.98 0.02 -14.44
C LYS A 244 -22.66 -0.68 -14.19
N GLY A 245 -22.39 -1.00 -12.93
CA GLY A 245 -21.46 -2.08 -12.64
C GLY A 245 -22.13 -3.43 -12.89
N PRO A 246 -21.43 -4.54 -12.63
CA PRO A 246 -21.96 -5.87 -12.90
C PRO A 246 -23.33 -6.06 -12.23
N PRO A 247 -24.38 -6.40 -12.99
CA PRO A 247 -25.69 -6.64 -12.39
C PRO A 247 -25.56 -7.84 -11.46
N ILE A 248 -26.21 -7.78 -10.30
CA ILE A 248 -26.39 -8.95 -9.42
C ILE A 248 -25.05 -9.47 -8.83
N ALA A 249 -24.14 -8.55 -8.47
CA ALA A 249 -22.87 -8.88 -7.79
C ALA A 249 -22.99 -9.11 -6.27
N GLY A 250 -24.20 -9.12 -5.72
CA GLY A 250 -24.44 -9.27 -4.29
C GLY A 250 -23.99 -8.05 -3.46
N ASP A 251 -23.73 -8.29 -2.18
CA ASP A 251 -23.13 -7.34 -1.24
C ASP A 251 -21.84 -7.90 -0.62
N TYR A 252 -21.19 -7.10 0.22
CA TYR A 252 -19.94 -7.46 0.88
C TYR A 252 -19.93 -8.84 1.55
N ASN A 253 -21.04 -9.26 2.17
CA ASN A 253 -21.09 -10.47 3.00
C ASN A 253 -21.86 -11.61 2.35
N SER A 254 -22.24 -11.45 1.08
CA SER A 254 -22.88 -12.50 0.30
C SER A 254 -21.91 -13.68 0.12
N PHE A 255 -22.47 -14.89 -0.02
CA PHE A 255 -21.71 -16.07 -0.42
C PHE A 255 -21.70 -16.20 -1.94
N PRO A 256 -20.62 -16.75 -2.56
CA PRO A 256 -20.57 -16.92 -4.01
C PRO A 256 -21.78 -17.67 -4.59
N THR A 257 -22.29 -18.68 -3.86
CA THR A 257 -23.43 -19.51 -4.26
C THR A 257 -24.78 -18.80 -4.21
N ASP A 258 -24.85 -17.62 -3.58
CA ASP A 258 -26.11 -16.87 -3.45
C ASP A 258 -26.15 -15.70 -4.44
N VAL A 259 -25.13 -15.57 -5.28
CA VAL A 259 -24.89 -14.42 -6.13
C VAL A 259 -24.68 -14.89 -7.57
N PRO A 260 -25.70 -14.74 -8.44
CA PRO A 260 -25.65 -15.17 -9.84
C PRO A 260 -24.41 -14.72 -10.62
N PHE A 261 -23.85 -13.55 -10.30
CA PHE A 261 -22.61 -13.09 -10.91
C PHE A 261 -21.42 -14.05 -10.70
N PHE A 262 -21.36 -14.76 -9.56
CA PHE A 262 -20.29 -15.70 -9.22
C PHE A 262 -20.64 -17.17 -9.53
N GLU A 263 -21.84 -17.46 -10.03
CA GLU A 263 -22.26 -18.80 -10.45
C GLU A 263 -22.09 -19.01 -11.96
N GLU A 264 -22.17 -20.25 -12.45
CA GLU A 264 -22.16 -20.54 -13.89
C GLU A 264 -23.56 -20.27 -14.50
N GLY A 265 -23.67 -19.37 -15.50
CA GLY A 265 -24.95 -19.07 -16.16
C GLY A 265 -25.00 -17.73 -16.92
N GLU A 266 -26.18 -17.37 -17.42
CA GLU A 266 -26.42 -16.03 -17.99
C GLU A 266 -26.32 -14.95 -16.90
N GLY A 267 -25.52 -13.91 -17.13
CA GLY A 267 -25.24 -12.86 -16.13
C GLY A 267 -24.12 -13.21 -15.14
N SER A 268 -23.41 -14.33 -15.36
CA SER A 268 -22.16 -14.66 -14.67
C SER A 268 -21.00 -13.79 -15.16
N PHE A 269 -19.91 -13.77 -14.40
CA PHE A 269 -18.62 -13.17 -14.78
C PHE A 269 -18.08 -13.64 -16.16
N SER A 270 -18.62 -14.73 -16.72
CA SER A 270 -18.26 -15.25 -18.04
C SER A 270 -19.07 -14.65 -19.20
N SER A 271 -19.98 -13.71 -18.93
CA SER A 271 -20.72 -13.01 -19.98
C SER A 271 -19.82 -12.02 -20.74
N ASP A 272 -20.12 -11.75 -22.02
CA ASP A 272 -19.36 -10.77 -22.83
C ASP A 272 -19.31 -9.39 -22.17
N TYR A 273 -20.36 -9.02 -21.42
CA TYR A 273 -20.40 -7.79 -20.63
C TYR A 273 -19.43 -7.79 -19.47
N ASP A 274 -19.39 -8.91 -18.74
CA ASP A 274 -18.60 -8.99 -17.53
C ASP A 274 -17.12 -9.19 -17.85
N ILE A 275 -16.76 -9.86 -18.95
CA ILE A 275 -15.37 -9.91 -19.44
C ILE A 275 -14.89 -8.51 -19.82
N ALA A 276 -15.72 -7.70 -20.48
CA ALA A 276 -15.36 -6.33 -20.84
C ALA A 276 -15.30 -5.39 -19.63
N SER A 277 -16.20 -5.54 -18.65
CA SER A 277 -16.26 -4.69 -17.45
C SER A 277 -15.24 -5.09 -16.37
N THR A 278 -14.86 -6.36 -16.26
CA THR A 278 -13.77 -6.82 -15.36
C THR A 278 -12.39 -6.55 -15.92
N ASN A 279 -12.17 -6.59 -17.24
CA ASN A 279 -10.91 -6.13 -17.84
C ASN A 279 -10.66 -4.62 -17.66
N LEU A 280 -11.69 -3.84 -17.31
CA LEU A 280 -11.59 -2.42 -16.94
C LEU A 280 -11.32 -2.22 -15.44
N ALA A 281 -11.51 -3.27 -14.64
CA ALA A 281 -11.22 -3.28 -13.23
C ALA A 281 -9.83 -3.85 -12.90
N TYR A 282 -8.94 -4.06 -13.87
CA TYR A 282 -7.55 -4.50 -13.65
C TYR A 282 -6.54 -3.61 -14.36
#